data_AF-A0A1D2UDR9-F1
#
_entry.id   AF-A0A1D2UDR9-F1
#
_cell.length_a   1.000
_cell.length_b   1.000
_cell.length_c   1.000
_cell.angle_alpha   90.00
_cell.angle_beta   90.00
_cell.angle_gamma   90.00
#
_symmetry.space_group_name_H-M   'P 1'
#
loop_
_entity.id
_entity.type
_entity.pdbx_description
1 polymer ?
#
loop_
_entity_poly.entity_id
_entity_poly.type
_entity_poly.pdbx_seq_one_letter_code
_entity_poly.pdbx_strand_id
1 'polypeptide(L)'
;MEPLRALADQAFSRAAGAPLIAGNQVRLLKDARENYPAWLDAIHAAKRHIHFESYIIHEDDAGQEFADALIQKAREGVRVRLIYDWLGGLGNASRRFWNRMRAAGVEVRCYNPPHFDSPLGWLSRDHRKMLAVDGRIGFITGLCVGRMWVGDPAKKLEPWRDTGIEVTGPAVADIERAFTQVWALIGSAIFPEELTLDEPAPAPTGNVKLRVVATLPAMAGLLRFDQMVAALARERLWLTDAYFAGTTIYVQALRAAAMDHVDVRLLVPSATDIPIVKALSRAGYQPLLEAGVRVFEWNGTMLHAKTAVADGRWARVGSTNLNIASWLGNCELDAVIEDEHFAGEMEEMYLQDLANSTEIVLDEKHKMRAPGRPRRPRPVATGGGGSAGRAAAGAIRISNSIGAAFINRRIFEPAEAHLMFLGGTILLALAILSAFFPRFLAYPAVLLSLWFSIALLDRGLKLWRERRLLRKSRDAAK
;
A
#
# COMPACT_ATOMS: atom_id res chain seq x y z
N MET A 1 34.96 10.23 0.13
CA MET A 1 33.70 9.52 -0.20
C MET A 1 32.94 9.07 1.05
N GLU A 2 33.59 8.59 2.11
CA GLU A 2 32.92 8.24 3.38
C GLU A 2 32.06 9.37 4.01
N PRO A 3 32.48 10.65 4.02
CA PRO A 3 31.65 11.71 4.61
C PRO A 3 30.33 11.91 3.87
N LEU A 4 30.35 11.78 2.53
CA LEU A 4 29.15 11.92 1.71
C LEU A 4 28.20 10.73 1.92
N ARG A 5 28.73 9.51 2.03
CA ARG A 5 27.94 8.32 2.34
C ARG A 5 27.28 8.43 3.71
N ALA A 6 28.01 8.84 4.74
CA ALA A 6 27.45 9.03 6.07
C ALA A 6 26.33 10.10 6.10
N LEU A 7 26.49 11.20 5.36
CA LEU A 7 25.45 12.22 5.22
C LEU A 7 24.21 11.69 4.47
N ALA A 8 24.41 10.94 3.39
CA ALA A 8 23.32 10.29 2.65
C ALA A 8 22.59 9.28 3.53
N ASP A 9 23.32 8.43 4.26
CA ASP A 9 22.75 7.44 5.19
C ASP A 9 21.92 8.12 6.28
N GLN A 10 22.40 9.25 6.82
CA GLN A 10 21.64 10.04 7.79
C GLN A 10 20.37 10.64 7.17
N ALA A 11 20.45 11.19 5.97
CA ALA A 11 19.30 11.75 5.26
C ALA A 11 18.24 10.67 5.00
N PHE A 12 18.65 9.52 4.44
CA PHE A 12 17.77 8.39 4.19
C PHE A 12 17.14 7.86 5.47
N SER A 13 17.91 7.73 6.55
CA SER A 13 17.39 7.25 7.82
C SER A 13 16.35 8.20 8.43
N ARG A 14 16.56 9.52 8.32
CA ARG A 14 15.58 10.53 8.77
C ARG A 14 14.34 10.60 7.88
N ALA A 15 14.51 10.43 6.57
CA ALA A 15 13.40 10.42 5.61
C ALA A 15 12.49 9.21 5.87
N ALA A 16 13.06 8.00 5.87
CA ALA A 16 12.35 6.75 6.13
C ALA A 16 11.84 6.63 7.58
N GLY A 17 12.56 7.21 8.55
CA GLY A 17 12.36 6.91 9.97
C GLY A 17 12.90 5.54 10.38
N ALA A 18 13.84 4.98 9.61
CA ALA A 18 14.42 3.65 9.82
C ALA A 18 15.93 3.65 9.57
N PRO A 19 16.76 3.03 10.43
CA PRO A 19 18.21 2.95 10.24
C PRO A 19 18.59 1.96 9.14
N LEU A 20 19.80 2.10 8.57
CA LEU A 20 20.39 1.09 7.70
C LEU A 20 20.95 -0.07 8.53
N ILE A 21 20.45 -1.27 8.27
CA ILE A 21 20.83 -2.50 8.99
C ILE A 21 21.70 -3.33 8.06
N ALA A 22 22.93 -3.64 8.49
CA ALA A 22 23.84 -4.53 7.78
C ALA A 22 23.76 -5.97 8.31
N GLY A 23 24.39 -6.90 7.61
CA GLY A 23 24.53 -8.29 8.10
C GLY A 23 23.40 -9.23 7.69
N ASN A 24 22.58 -8.87 6.70
CA ASN A 24 21.39 -9.64 6.33
C ASN A 24 21.65 -10.52 5.12
N GLN A 25 20.82 -11.56 4.98
CA GLN A 25 20.60 -12.25 3.72
C GLN A 25 19.17 -12.00 3.28
N VAL A 26 18.98 -11.69 2.00
CA VAL A 26 17.67 -11.42 1.41
C VAL A 26 17.50 -12.28 0.18
N ARG A 27 16.37 -12.97 0.08
CA ARG A 27 16.00 -13.77 -1.08
C ARG A 27 14.73 -13.18 -1.70
N LEU A 28 14.80 -12.91 -3.00
CA LEU A 28 13.66 -12.42 -3.78
C LEU A 28 12.65 -13.55 -4.02
N LEU A 29 11.36 -13.27 -3.84
CA LEU A 29 10.27 -14.23 -4.05
C LEU A 29 9.29 -13.65 -5.07
N LYS A 30 9.28 -14.21 -6.28
CA LYS A 30 8.63 -13.62 -7.45
C LYS A 30 7.12 -13.64 -7.40
N ASP A 31 6.46 -14.65 -6.85
CA ASP A 31 5.00 -14.72 -6.80
C ASP A 31 4.54 -15.72 -5.74
N ALA A 32 3.25 -16.05 -5.69
CA ALA A 32 2.69 -16.95 -4.69
C ALA A 32 3.28 -18.36 -4.73
N ARG A 33 3.75 -18.82 -5.89
CA ARG A 33 4.38 -20.15 -6.04
C ARG A 33 5.71 -20.25 -5.33
N GLU A 34 6.36 -19.10 -5.09
CA GLU A 34 7.59 -19.02 -4.31
C GLU A 34 7.34 -18.54 -2.88
N ASN A 35 6.40 -17.60 -2.69
CA ASN A 35 6.08 -17.02 -1.38
C ASN A 35 5.34 -18.01 -0.48
N TYR A 36 4.25 -18.62 -0.94
CA TYR A 36 3.42 -19.45 -0.06
C TYR A 36 4.14 -20.68 0.48
N PRO A 37 4.89 -21.46 -0.33
CA PRO A 37 5.69 -22.56 0.19
C PRO A 37 6.73 -22.08 1.22
N ALA A 38 7.44 -20.99 0.95
CA ALA A 38 8.43 -20.45 1.89
C ALA A 38 7.79 -20.01 3.23
N TRP A 39 6.60 -19.41 3.18
CA TRP A 39 5.87 -19.01 4.38
C TRP A 39 5.38 -20.23 5.17
N LEU A 40 4.81 -21.23 4.49
CA LEU A 40 4.32 -22.46 5.12
C LEU A 40 5.48 -23.26 5.73
N ASP A 41 6.62 -23.37 5.04
CA ASP A 41 7.82 -24.01 5.57
C ASP A 41 8.31 -23.32 6.85
N ALA A 42 8.34 -21.98 6.86
CA ALA A 42 8.69 -21.22 8.06
C ALA A 42 7.67 -21.42 9.20
N ILE A 43 6.38 -21.41 8.91
CA ILE A 43 5.31 -21.69 9.88
C ILE A 43 5.48 -23.10 10.48
N HIS A 44 5.68 -24.12 9.65
CA HIS A 44 5.86 -25.49 10.11
C HIS A 44 7.12 -25.64 10.97
N ALA A 45 8.20 -24.97 10.60
CA ALA A 45 9.47 -24.98 11.33
C ALA A 45 9.41 -24.26 12.70
N ALA A 46 8.45 -23.35 12.90
CA ALA A 46 8.36 -22.49 14.08
C ALA A 46 8.39 -23.28 15.40
N LYS A 47 9.12 -22.77 16.39
CA LYS A 47 9.31 -23.40 17.71
C LYS A 47 8.80 -22.56 18.86
N ARG A 48 8.73 -21.24 18.72
CA ARG A 48 8.41 -20.32 19.81
C ARG A 48 7.22 -19.44 19.48
N HIS A 49 7.30 -18.69 18.38
CA HIS A 49 6.27 -17.74 18.02
C HIS A 49 6.18 -17.47 16.53
N ILE A 50 4.99 -17.08 16.12
CA ILE A 50 4.66 -16.66 14.76
C ILE A 50 3.92 -15.33 14.86
N HIS A 51 4.41 -14.34 14.15
CA HIS A 51 3.77 -13.06 13.94
C HIS A 51 3.35 -12.96 12.49
N PHE A 52 2.04 -12.93 12.24
CA PHE A 52 1.51 -12.85 10.89
C PHE A 52 0.54 -11.67 10.77
N GLU A 53 0.77 -10.81 9.80
CA GLU A 53 -0.02 -9.62 9.52
C GLU A 53 -0.37 -9.62 8.04
N SER A 54 -1.66 -9.51 7.72
CA SER A 54 -2.11 -9.49 6.34
C SER A 54 -3.39 -8.68 6.18
N TYR A 55 -3.43 -7.82 5.16
CA TYR A 55 -4.64 -7.05 4.83
C TYR A 55 -5.85 -7.98 4.58
N ILE A 56 -5.66 -9.08 3.84
CA ILE A 56 -6.72 -10.05 3.51
C ILE A 56 -6.24 -11.47 3.72
N ILE A 57 -7.07 -12.28 4.35
CA ILE A 57 -7.01 -13.74 4.28
C ILE A 57 -8.38 -14.20 3.78
N HIS A 58 -8.43 -14.76 2.58
CA HIS A 58 -9.66 -15.30 2.00
C HIS A 58 -10.01 -16.64 2.64
N GLU A 59 -11.28 -16.89 2.97
CA GLU A 59 -11.77 -18.21 3.39
C GLU A 59 -11.97 -19.12 2.18
N ASP A 60 -10.89 -19.34 1.43
CA ASP A 60 -10.77 -20.29 0.31
C ASP A 60 -9.67 -21.32 0.59
N ASP A 61 -9.36 -22.20 -0.36
CA ASP A 61 -8.41 -23.30 -0.14
C ASP A 61 -7.05 -22.82 0.37
N ALA A 62 -6.53 -21.68 -0.14
CA ALA A 62 -5.27 -21.12 0.32
C ALA A 62 -5.39 -20.60 1.75
N GLY A 63 -6.43 -19.83 2.08
CA GLY A 63 -6.60 -19.38 3.46
C GLY A 63 -6.91 -20.50 4.45
N GLN A 64 -7.55 -21.59 4.02
CA GLN A 64 -7.73 -22.78 4.84
C GLN A 64 -6.39 -23.46 5.14
N GLU A 65 -5.52 -23.62 4.16
CA GLU A 65 -4.17 -24.18 4.32
C GLU A 65 -3.35 -23.38 5.35
N PHE A 66 -3.30 -22.04 5.20
CA PHE A 66 -2.63 -21.17 6.16
C PHE A 66 -3.27 -21.25 7.55
N ALA A 67 -4.60 -21.22 7.65
CA ALA A 67 -5.29 -21.32 8.93
C ALA A 67 -5.00 -22.64 9.63
N ASP A 68 -4.96 -23.75 8.90
CA ASP A 68 -4.72 -25.08 9.45
C ASP A 68 -3.27 -25.23 9.93
N ALA A 69 -2.29 -24.70 9.18
CA ALA A 69 -0.90 -24.65 9.60
C ALA A 69 -0.72 -23.83 10.89
N LEU A 70 -1.33 -22.64 10.96
CA LEU A 70 -1.28 -21.79 12.17
C LEU A 70 -1.97 -22.44 13.37
N ILE A 71 -3.12 -23.08 13.16
CA ILE A 71 -3.84 -23.85 14.18
C ILE A 71 -2.99 -24.99 14.70
N GLN A 72 -2.32 -25.73 13.82
CA GLN A 72 -1.44 -26.83 14.21
C GLN A 72 -0.32 -26.32 15.13
N LYS A 73 0.36 -25.24 14.75
CA LYS A 73 1.44 -24.65 15.56
C LYS A 73 0.95 -24.14 16.91
N ALA A 74 -0.22 -23.51 16.95
CA ALA A 74 -0.83 -23.08 18.21
C ALA A 74 -1.11 -24.27 19.16
N ARG A 75 -1.58 -25.40 18.61
CA ARG A 75 -1.80 -26.64 19.38
C ARG A 75 -0.50 -27.30 19.86
N GLU A 76 0.59 -27.13 19.12
CA GLU A 76 1.93 -27.55 19.52
C GLU A 76 2.55 -26.63 20.60
N GLY A 77 1.84 -25.58 21.02
CA GLY A 77 2.29 -24.65 22.06
C GLY A 77 3.06 -23.43 21.55
N VAL A 78 3.19 -23.27 20.23
CA VAL A 78 3.80 -22.07 19.62
C VAL A 78 2.85 -20.88 19.79
N ARG A 79 3.38 -19.71 20.18
CA ARG A 79 2.60 -18.47 20.30
C ARG A 79 2.30 -17.91 18.91
N VAL A 80 1.07 -18.08 18.43
CA VAL A 80 0.66 -17.60 17.10
C VAL A 80 -0.18 -16.33 17.26
N ARG A 81 0.31 -15.22 16.72
CA ARG A 81 -0.36 -13.91 16.75
C ARG A 81 -0.65 -13.45 15.32
N LEU A 82 -1.92 -13.14 15.05
CA LEU A 82 -2.44 -12.83 13.74
C LEU A 82 -3.19 -11.49 13.74
N ILE A 83 -2.83 -10.60 12.83
CA ILE A 83 -3.55 -9.34 12.56
C ILE A 83 -4.16 -9.43 11.16
N TYR A 84 -5.44 -9.04 11.07
CA TYR A 84 -6.11 -8.81 9.79
C TYR A 84 -6.86 -7.48 9.80
N ASP A 85 -7.00 -6.84 8.63
CA ASP A 85 -7.74 -5.58 8.51
C ASP A 85 -9.25 -5.80 8.45
N TRP A 86 -10.03 -4.96 9.12
CA TRP A 86 -11.50 -5.08 9.11
C TRP A 86 -12.12 -4.98 7.71
N LEU A 87 -11.67 -4.02 6.89
CA LEU A 87 -12.18 -3.81 5.54
C LEU A 87 -11.71 -4.95 4.62
N GLY A 88 -10.46 -5.36 4.76
CA GLY A 88 -9.93 -6.52 4.04
C GLY A 88 -10.60 -7.84 4.42
N GLY A 89 -11.06 -8.00 5.66
CA GLY A 89 -11.82 -9.17 6.12
C GLY A 89 -13.31 -9.16 5.69
N LEU A 90 -13.87 -8.00 5.34
CA LEU A 90 -15.29 -7.86 5.02
C LEU A 90 -15.64 -8.59 3.72
N GLY A 91 -16.43 -9.66 3.83
CA GLY A 91 -16.82 -10.49 2.68
C GLY A 91 -15.79 -11.53 2.25
N ASN A 92 -14.56 -11.47 2.77
CA ASN A 92 -13.48 -12.40 2.43
C ASN A 92 -13.31 -13.53 3.44
N ALA A 93 -13.62 -13.31 4.73
CA ALA A 93 -13.57 -14.36 5.75
C ALA A 93 -14.72 -14.24 6.76
N SER A 94 -15.35 -15.37 7.07
CA SER A 94 -16.47 -15.41 8.01
C SER A 94 -16.03 -15.30 9.47
N ARG A 95 -16.96 -14.93 10.35
CA ARG A 95 -16.73 -15.00 11.81
C ARG A 95 -16.37 -16.41 12.27
N ARG A 96 -16.89 -17.45 11.60
CA ARG A 96 -16.62 -18.86 11.91
C ARG A 96 -15.15 -19.20 11.65
N PHE A 97 -14.59 -18.73 10.55
CA PHE A 97 -13.17 -18.89 10.21
C PHE A 97 -12.26 -18.34 11.32
N TRP A 98 -12.46 -17.08 11.69
CA TRP A 98 -11.66 -16.44 12.76
C TRP A 98 -11.87 -17.11 14.12
N ASN A 99 -13.11 -17.49 14.46
CA ASN A 99 -13.40 -18.16 15.72
C ASN A 99 -12.79 -19.57 15.80
N ARG A 100 -12.69 -20.29 14.67
CA ARG A 100 -11.99 -21.59 14.61
C ARG A 100 -10.52 -21.44 15.04
N MET A 101 -9.82 -20.45 14.49
CA MET A 101 -8.42 -20.18 14.85
C MET A 101 -8.28 -19.76 16.31
N ARG A 102 -9.13 -18.85 16.80
CA ARG A 102 -9.12 -18.44 18.21
C ARG A 102 -9.36 -19.61 19.17
N ALA A 103 -10.32 -20.48 18.86
CA ALA A 103 -10.63 -21.65 19.67
C ALA A 103 -9.47 -22.66 19.74
N ALA A 104 -8.56 -22.65 18.77
CA ALA A 104 -7.38 -23.49 18.75
C ALA A 104 -6.14 -22.85 19.41
N GLY A 105 -6.26 -21.63 19.93
CA GLY A 105 -5.18 -20.92 20.62
C GLY A 105 -4.44 -19.87 19.77
N VAL A 106 -4.87 -19.59 18.54
CA VAL A 106 -4.33 -18.48 17.75
C VAL A 106 -4.86 -17.16 18.29
N GLU A 107 -3.98 -16.23 18.62
CA GLU A 107 -4.35 -14.89 19.05
C GLU A 107 -4.67 -14.04 17.81
N VAL A 108 -5.96 -13.87 17.50
CA VAL A 108 -6.40 -13.11 16.30
C VAL A 108 -6.97 -11.74 16.69
N ARG A 109 -6.36 -10.67 16.18
CA ARG A 109 -6.86 -9.28 16.31
C ARG A 109 -7.30 -8.71 14.96
N CYS A 110 -8.37 -7.90 15.01
CA CYS A 110 -8.94 -7.20 13.86
C CYS A 110 -8.52 -5.74 13.91
N TYR A 111 -7.81 -5.26 12.90
CA TYR A 111 -7.41 -3.87 12.81
C TYR A 111 -8.60 -2.99 12.43
N ASN A 112 -8.94 -2.11 13.38
CA ASN A 112 -9.73 -0.90 13.19
C ASN A 112 -11.14 -1.12 12.56
N PRO A 113 -11.99 -1.97 13.16
CA PRO A 113 -13.41 -2.01 12.81
C PRO A 113 -14.12 -0.67 13.15
N PRO A 114 -15.28 -0.37 12.53
CA PRO A 114 -16.05 0.82 12.88
C PRO A 114 -16.44 0.84 14.36
N HIS A 115 -16.18 1.96 15.02
CA HIS A 115 -16.49 2.19 16.42
C HIS A 115 -17.24 3.52 16.61
N PHE A 116 -18.17 3.53 17.57
CA PHE A 116 -18.96 4.74 17.88
C PHE A 116 -18.14 5.86 18.55
N ASP A 117 -17.02 5.57 19.20
CA ASP A 117 -16.15 6.60 19.79
C ASP A 117 -15.09 7.12 18.81
N SER A 118 -15.04 6.57 17.58
CA SER A 118 -14.11 7.00 16.52
C SER A 118 -14.80 7.00 15.15
N PRO A 119 -15.60 8.04 14.83
CA PRO A 119 -16.45 8.09 13.63
C PRO A 119 -15.70 7.91 12.30
N LEU A 120 -14.43 8.33 12.25
CA LEU A 120 -13.54 8.22 11.08
C LEU A 120 -12.35 7.29 11.32
N GLY A 121 -12.31 6.61 12.47
CA GLY A 121 -11.19 5.72 12.82
C GLY A 121 -10.94 4.71 11.73
N TRP A 122 -12.02 4.06 11.26
CA TRP A 122 -12.03 3.02 10.23
C TRP A 122 -11.44 3.44 8.86
N LEU A 123 -11.15 4.72 8.62
CA LEU A 123 -10.49 5.14 7.37
C LEU A 123 -9.01 4.73 7.31
N SER A 124 -8.31 4.68 8.44
CA SER A 124 -6.95 4.15 8.50
C SER A 124 -6.99 2.64 8.32
N ARG A 125 -6.21 2.07 7.41
CA ARG A 125 -6.15 0.62 7.17
C ARG A 125 -4.79 0.06 7.55
N ASP A 126 -4.78 -1.18 8.01
CA ASP A 126 -3.55 -1.94 8.11
C ASP A 126 -3.32 -2.68 6.80
N HIS A 127 -2.46 -2.12 5.96
CA HIS A 127 -2.18 -2.65 4.64
C HIS A 127 -0.85 -3.43 4.62
N ARG A 128 -0.22 -3.63 5.78
CA ARG A 128 1.00 -4.43 5.92
C ARG A 128 0.73 -5.89 5.60
N LYS A 129 1.77 -6.53 5.07
CA LYS A 129 1.79 -7.96 4.77
C LYS A 129 3.17 -8.47 5.16
N MET A 130 3.23 -9.16 6.29
CA MET A 130 4.47 -9.70 6.81
C MET A 130 4.23 -10.97 7.61
N LEU A 131 5.25 -11.82 7.65
CA LEU A 131 5.35 -12.99 8.49
C LEU A 131 6.71 -12.96 9.17
N ALA A 132 6.77 -13.13 10.48
CA ALA A 132 8.02 -13.32 11.21
C ALA A 132 7.91 -14.54 12.13
N VAL A 133 8.96 -15.35 12.14
CA VAL A 133 8.99 -16.62 12.88
C VAL A 133 10.24 -16.66 13.75
N ASP A 134 10.01 -16.90 15.04
CA ASP A 134 11.03 -17.12 16.07
C ASP A 134 12.14 -16.06 16.16
N GLY A 135 11.93 -14.84 15.65
CA GLY A 135 12.99 -13.82 15.55
C GLY A 135 14.12 -14.17 14.58
N ARG A 136 13.97 -15.20 13.74
CA ARG A 136 15.04 -15.76 12.89
C ARG A 136 14.83 -15.51 11.40
N ILE A 137 13.58 -15.55 10.97
CA ILE A 137 13.20 -15.37 9.57
C ILE A 137 11.99 -14.45 9.48
N GLY A 138 12.03 -13.53 8.51
CA GLY A 138 10.97 -12.57 8.26
C GLY A 138 10.65 -12.50 6.76
N PHE A 139 9.41 -12.16 6.45
CA PHE A 139 8.92 -11.96 5.09
C PHE A 139 8.21 -10.62 5.00
N ILE A 140 8.47 -9.88 3.92
CA ILE A 140 7.76 -8.63 3.57
C ILE A 140 7.28 -8.78 2.13
N THR A 141 6.04 -8.39 1.86
CA THR A 141 5.41 -8.74 0.58
C THR A 141 4.31 -7.76 0.15
N GLY A 142 3.96 -7.77 -1.13
CA GLY A 142 2.72 -7.20 -1.65
C GLY A 142 1.52 -8.16 -1.61
N LEU A 143 1.76 -9.46 -1.35
CA LEU A 143 0.77 -10.53 -1.39
C LEU A 143 -0.10 -10.63 -0.14
N CYS A 144 -1.40 -10.83 -0.33
CA CYS A 144 -2.30 -11.36 0.69
C CYS A 144 -2.40 -12.90 0.58
N VAL A 145 -3.29 -13.52 1.37
CA VAL A 145 -3.61 -14.95 1.26
C VAL A 145 -4.93 -15.15 0.53
N GLY A 146 -4.89 -15.82 -0.63
CA GLY A 146 -6.09 -16.22 -1.38
C GLY A 146 -5.80 -16.87 -2.73
N ARG A 147 -6.78 -17.58 -3.28
CA ARG A 147 -6.66 -18.36 -4.52
C ARG A 147 -6.25 -17.51 -5.73
N MET A 148 -6.61 -16.23 -5.78
CA MET A 148 -6.25 -15.34 -6.89
C MET A 148 -4.73 -15.18 -7.10
N TRP A 149 -3.92 -15.29 -6.04
CA TRP A 149 -2.46 -15.23 -6.13
C TRP A 149 -1.84 -16.52 -6.68
N VAL A 150 -2.53 -17.65 -6.56
CA VAL A 150 -2.09 -18.96 -7.11
C VAL A 150 -2.69 -19.22 -8.50
N GLY A 151 -3.82 -18.60 -8.81
CA GLY A 151 -4.57 -18.83 -10.04
C GLY A 151 -5.50 -20.05 -9.94
N ASP A 152 -6.24 -20.31 -11.01
CA ASP A 152 -7.13 -21.47 -11.14
C ASP A 152 -7.01 -22.00 -12.59
N PRO A 153 -6.13 -23.01 -12.82
CA PRO A 153 -5.93 -23.58 -14.14
C PRO A 153 -7.21 -24.19 -14.74
N ALA A 154 -8.10 -24.73 -13.91
CA ALA A 154 -9.37 -25.31 -14.36
C ALA A 154 -10.29 -24.23 -14.96
N LYS A 155 -10.18 -22.99 -14.49
CA LYS A 155 -10.90 -21.82 -15.02
C LYS A 155 -10.07 -20.97 -15.98
N LYS A 156 -8.84 -21.38 -16.30
CA LYS A 156 -7.87 -20.60 -17.10
C LYS A 156 -7.65 -19.19 -16.51
N LEU A 157 -7.64 -19.09 -15.18
CA LEU A 157 -7.33 -17.86 -14.47
C LEU A 157 -5.86 -17.88 -14.08
N GLU A 158 -5.06 -17.06 -14.75
CA GLU A 158 -3.65 -16.88 -14.40
C GLU A 158 -3.50 -16.23 -13.01
N PRO A 159 -2.44 -16.59 -12.25
CA PRO A 159 -2.17 -16.00 -10.94
C PRO A 159 -1.96 -14.49 -11.03
N TRP A 160 -2.33 -13.79 -9.96
CA TRP A 160 -1.93 -12.41 -9.76
C TRP A 160 -0.41 -12.31 -9.65
N ARG A 161 0.19 -11.38 -10.40
CA ARG A 161 1.62 -11.10 -10.34
C ARG A 161 1.89 -10.12 -9.20
N ASP A 162 2.71 -10.51 -8.25
CA ASP A 162 3.00 -9.73 -7.03
C ASP A 162 4.35 -10.17 -6.46
N THR A 163 5.04 -9.39 -5.64
CA THR A 163 6.43 -9.68 -5.23
C THR A 163 6.59 -9.65 -3.70
N GLY A 164 7.42 -10.53 -3.17
CA GLY A 164 7.86 -10.51 -1.77
C GLY A 164 9.33 -10.80 -1.60
N ILE A 165 9.79 -10.76 -0.37
CA ILE A 165 11.15 -11.14 0.02
C ILE A 165 11.13 -12.01 1.28
N GLU A 166 12.14 -12.86 1.39
CA GLU A 166 12.55 -13.53 2.62
C GLU A 166 13.80 -12.85 3.17
N VAL A 167 13.85 -12.65 4.48
CA VAL A 167 14.93 -11.97 5.18
C VAL A 167 15.38 -12.83 6.36
N THR A 168 16.69 -13.04 6.47
CA THR A 168 17.34 -13.52 7.69
C THR A 168 18.43 -12.54 8.11
N GLY A 169 18.78 -12.58 9.40
CA GLY A 169 19.77 -11.68 9.99
C GLY A 169 19.14 -10.54 10.81
N PRO A 170 19.94 -9.52 11.20
CA PRO A 170 19.55 -8.51 12.18
C PRO A 170 18.24 -7.76 11.86
N ALA A 171 17.89 -7.59 10.59
CA ALA A 171 16.68 -6.88 10.18
C ALA A 171 15.37 -7.56 10.59
N VAL A 172 15.38 -8.86 10.90
CA VAL A 172 14.18 -9.58 11.38
C VAL A 172 13.65 -8.95 12.67
N ALA A 173 14.52 -8.42 13.53
CA ALA A 173 14.11 -7.72 14.75
C ALA A 173 13.30 -6.44 14.45
N ASP A 174 13.59 -5.74 13.35
CA ASP A 174 12.83 -4.55 12.94
C ASP A 174 11.49 -4.94 12.28
N ILE A 175 11.45 -6.08 11.59
CA ILE A 175 10.20 -6.67 11.06
C ILE A 175 9.26 -7.03 12.22
N GLU A 176 9.75 -7.72 13.26
CA GLU A 176 8.95 -8.04 14.45
C GLU A 176 8.51 -6.78 15.20
N ARG A 177 9.40 -5.78 15.31
CA ARG A 177 9.06 -4.49 15.93
C ARG A 177 7.92 -3.79 15.18
N ALA A 178 7.90 -3.87 13.85
CA ALA A 178 6.81 -3.31 13.07
C ALA A 178 5.48 -3.98 13.42
N PHE A 179 5.45 -5.32 13.53
CA PHE A 179 4.27 -6.06 13.97
C PHE A 179 3.83 -5.67 15.39
N THR A 180 4.76 -5.63 16.36
CA THR A 180 4.43 -5.34 17.75
C THR A 180 3.86 -3.93 17.93
N GLN A 181 4.28 -2.96 17.12
CA GLN A 181 3.68 -1.63 17.08
C GLN A 181 2.18 -1.68 16.74
N VAL A 182 1.80 -2.37 15.66
CA VAL A 182 0.38 -2.47 15.26
C VAL A 182 -0.40 -3.30 16.28
N TRP A 183 0.20 -4.38 16.78
CA TRP A 183 -0.39 -5.20 17.84
C TRP A 183 -0.77 -4.38 19.07
N ALA A 184 0.14 -3.52 19.55
CA ALA A 184 -0.08 -2.64 20.70
C ALA A 184 -1.07 -1.49 20.41
N LEU A 185 -1.25 -1.08 19.15
CA LEU A 185 -2.25 -0.08 18.76
C LEU A 185 -3.68 -0.63 18.87
N ILE A 186 -3.88 -1.93 18.68
CA ILE A 186 -5.20 -2.57 18.61
C ILE A 186 -5.55 -3.44 19.83
N GLY A 187 -4.73 -3.38 20.89
CA GLY A 187 -4.97 -4.09 22.15
C GLY A 187 -3.76 -4.03 23.07
N SER A 188 -3.70 -4.90 24.08
CA SER A 188 -2.56 -4.95 25.00
C SER A 188 -1.26 -5.24 24.25
N ALA A 189 -0.21 -4.48 24.56
CA ALA A 189 1.13 -4.71 24.05
C ALA A 189 1.64 -6.11 24.43
N ILE A 190 2.57 -6.63 23.64
CA ILE A 190 3.33 -7.82 24.03
C ILE A 190 4.28 -7.38 25.14
N PHE A 191 4.26 -8.10 26.27
CA PHE A 191 5.13 -7.78 27.39
C PHE A 191 6.59 -7.95 26.97
N PRO A 192 7.51 -7.03 27.37
CA PRO A 192 8.92 -7.13 27.02
C PRO A 192 9.51 -8.51 27.36
N GLU A 193 9.09 -9.11 28.47
CA GLU A 193 9.54 -10.43 28.93
C GLU A 193 9.18 -11.55 27.94
N GLU A 194 8.13 -11.40 27.13
CA GLU A 194 7.76 -12.33 26.05
C GLU A 194 8.57 -12.11 24.78
N LEU A 195 9.18 -10.92 24.61
CA LEU A 195 10.06 -10.56 23.50
C LEU A 195 11.54 -10.83 23.85
N THR A 196 11.90 -10.78 25.13
CA THR A 196 13.26 -10.84 25.66
C THR A 196 13.57 -12.15 26.36
N LEU A 197 12.91 -13.27 26.00
CA LEU A 197 13.34 -14.59 26.48
C LEU A 197 14.74 -14.91 25.89
N ASP A 198 15.77 -14.42 26.58
CA ASP A 198 17.20 -14.77 26.57
C ASP A 198 17.93 -14.88 25.22
N GLU A 199 17.39 -14.39 24.11
CA GLU A 199 18.07 -14.50 22.82
C GLU A 199 18.95 -13.28 22.46
N PRO A 200 20.20 -13.53 22.01
CA PRO A 200 21.02 -12.49 21.42
C PRO A 200 20.33 -11.97 20.15
N ALA A 201 20.60 -10.70 19.81
CA ALA A 201 20.16 -10.11 18.55
C ALA A 201 20.45 -11.07 17.37
N PRO A 202 19.57 -11.15 16.35
CA PRO A 202 19.75 -12.10 15.26
C PRO A 202 21.15 -11.98 14.67
N ALA A 203 21.88 -13.09 14.63
CA ALA A 203 23.25 -13.10 14.15
C ALA A 203 23.30 -12.68 12.66
N PRO A 204 24.37 -12.01 12.21
CA PRO A 204 24.57 -11.74 10.79
C PRO A 204 24.55 -13.04 9.96
N THR A 205 23.76 -13.06 8.89
CA THR A 205 23.63 -14.20 7.96
C THR A 205 24.09 -13.89 6.54
N GLY A 206 24.46 -12.64 6.26
CA GLY A 206 24.95 -12.21 4.96
C GLY A 206 25.51 -10.79 4.99
N ASN A 207 25.67 -10.18 3.81
CA ASN A 207 26.27 -8.85 3.65
C ASN A 207 25.28 -7.77 3.18
N VAL A 208 24.01 -8.14 2.95
CA VAL A 208 22.99 -7.23 2.43
C VAL A 208 22.64 -6.17 3.47
N LYS A 209 22.59 -4.92 3.02
CA LYS A 209 22.16 -3.79 3.82
C LYS A 209 20.72 -3.43 3.46
N LEU A 210 19.85 -3.28 4.45
CA LEU A 210 18.47 -2.90 4.21
C LEU A 210 17.88 -2.06 5.35
N ARG A 211 16.80 -1.34 5.04
CA ARG A 211 15.94 -0.66 6.01
C ARG A 211 14.56 -1.31 6.00
N VAL A 212 14.01 -1.51 7.18
CA VAL A 212 12.59 -1.88 7.35
C VAL A 212 11.81 -0.60 7.61
N VAL A 213 11.07 -0.14 6.60
CA VAL A 213 10.33 1.12 6.64
C VAL A 213 8.88 0.83 7.05
N ALA A 214 8.63 0.90 8.35
CA ALA A 214 7.30 0.73 8.93
C ALA A 214 6.56 2.08 8.94
N THR A 215 5.66 2.28 7.97
CA THR A 215 4.84 3.50 7.90
C THR A 215 3.64 3.35 8.84
N LEU A 216 3.36 4.42 9.59
CA LEU A 216 2.12 4.63 10.33
C LEU A 216 1.41 5.87 9.77
N PRO A 217 0.08 6.00 9.96
CA PRO A 217 -0.66 7.16 9.50
C PRO A 217 -0.03 8.48 9.94
N ALA A 218 -0.08 9.48 9.05
CA ALA A 218 0.47 10.83 9.21
C ALA A 218 2.01 10.97 9.32
N MET A 219 2.80 9.90 9.13
CA MET A 219 4.28 9.99 9.19
C MET A 219 4.93 10.38 7.86
N ALA A 220 4.35 9.98 6.72
CA ALA A 220 4.85 10.28 5.36
C ALA A 220 6.32 9.87 5.08
N GLY A 221 6.86 8.91 5.84
CA GLY A 221 8.28 8.55 5.79
C GLY A 221 8.71 8.04 4.42
N LEU A 222 7.98 7.05 3.90
CA LEU A 222 8.29 6.47 2.60
C LEU A 222 8.07 7.45 1.43
N LEU A 223 7.08 8.34 1.50
CA LEU A 223 6.90 9.39 0.49
C LEU A 223 8.15 10.27 0.35
N ARG A 224 8.70 10.75 1.48
CA ARG A 224 9.94 11.54 1.48
C ARG A 224 11.13 10.72 0.98
N PHE A 225 11.16 9.44 1.33
CA PHE A 225 12.20 8.52 0.89
C PHE A 225 12.17 8.32 -0.63
N ASP A 226 11.01 7.95 -1.19
CA ASP A 226 10.82 7.72 -2.63
C ASP A 226 11.12 9.00 -3.44
N GLN A 227 10.76 10.18 -2.92
CA GLN A 227 11.14 11.46 -3.53
C GLN A 227 12.65 11.67 -3.58
N MET A 228 13.36 11.28 -2.52
CA MET A 228 14.81 11.41 -2.46
C MET A 228 15.49 10.41 -3.40
N VAL A 229 14.98 9.18 -3.50
CA VAL A 229 15.44 8.21 -4.51
C VAL A 229 15.25 8.76 -5.92
N ALA A 230 14.06 9.29 -6.23
CA ALA A 230 13.80 9.90 -7.53
C ALA A 230 14.74 11.07 -7.85
N ALA A 231 15.08 11.88 -6.85
CA ALA A 231 16.03 13.00 -7.02
C ALA A 231 17.49 12.56 -7.13
N LEU A 232 17.84 11.36 -6.64
CA LEU A 232 19.22 10.85 -6.64
C LEU A 232 19.52 9.87 -7.78
N ALA A 233 18.49 9.31 -8.41
CA ALA A 233 18.62 8.39 -9.54
C ALA A 233 19.41 9.05 -10.69
N ARG A 234 20.32 8.29 -11.30
CA ARG A 234 21.25 8.81 -12.33
C ARG A 234 21.10 8.15 -13.69
N GLU A 235 20.82 6.85 -13.69
CA GLU A 235 20.75 6.05 -14.91
C GLU A 235 19.32 5.59 -15.15
N ARG A 236 18.68 5.03 -14.13
CA ARG A 236 17.33 4.45 -14.26
C ARG A 236 16.56 4.44 -12.95
N LEU A 237 15.24 4.55 -13.08
CA LEU A 237 14.28 4.39 -11.99
C LEU A 237 13.06 3.63 -12.50
N TRP A 238 12.96 2.35 -12.15
CA TRP A 238 11.87 1.49 -12.60
C TRP A 238 10.94 1.18 -11.44
N LEU A 239 9.66 1.44 -11.65
CA LEU A 239 8.60 1.37 -10.67
C LEU A 239 7.54 0.38 -11.13
N THR A 240 7.04 -0.43 -10.21
CA THR A 240 5.84 -1.24 -10.38
C THR A 240 4.85 -0.88 -9.29
N ASP A 241 3.60 -0.58 -9.66
CA ASP A 241 2.57 -0.24 -8.69
C ASP A 241 1.18 -0.69 -9.13
N ALA A 242 0.43 -1.27 -8.18
CA ALA A 242 -0.92 -1.77 -8.42
C ALA A 242 -1.96 -0.65 -8.58
N TYR A 243 -1.77 0.49 -7.93
CA TYR A 243 -2.78 1.56 -7.82
C TYR A 243 -2.14 2.93 -7.89
N PHE A 244 -1.33 3.16 -8.94
CA PHE A 244 -0.59 4.40 -9.07
C PHE A 244 -1.55 5.59 -9.13
N ALA A 245 -1.46 6.44 -8.11
CA ALA A 245 -2.16 7.71 -8.02
C ALA A 245 -1.24 8.70 -7.30
N GLY A 246 -0.09 8.93 -7.94
CA GLY A 246 1.00 9.71 -7.38
C GLY A 246 0.57 11.11 -6.92
N THR A 247 1.15 11.56 -5.82
CA THR A 247 0.97 12.94 -5.34
C THR A 247 1.66 13.89 -6.32
N THR A 248 1.20 15.15 -6.40
CA THR A 248 1.81 16.16 -7.26
C THR A 248 3.33 16.24 -7.05
N ILE A 249 3.77 16.21 -5.80
CA ILE A 249 5.18 16.34 -5.43
C ILE A 249 6.01 15.13 -5.87
N TYR A 250 5.43 13.92 -5.91
CA TYR A 250 6.14 12.74 -6.39
C TYR A 250 6.15 12.68 -7.92
N VAL A 251 5.03 13.03 -8.56
CA VAL A 251 4.96 13.16 -10.03
C VAL A 251 6.00 14.17 -10.52
N GLN A 252 6.17 15.31 -9.87
CA GLN A 252 7.21 16.27 -10.26
C GLN A 252 8.63 15.72 -10.10
N ALA A 253 8.89 14.91 -9.06
CA ALA A 253 10.21 14.28 -8.88
C ALA A 253 10.52 13.29 -10.02
N LEU A 254 9.54 12.45 -10.41
CA LEU A 254 9.70 11.53 -11.55
C LEU A 254 9.91 12.27 -12.88
N ARG A 255 9.17 13.38 -13.09
CA ARG A 255 9.33 14.22 -14.28
C ARG A 255 10.71 14.86 -14.33
N ALA A 256 11.21 15.37 -13.20
CA ALA A 256 12.53 15.97 -13.11
C ALA A 256 13.62 14.95 -13.46
N ALA A 257 13.56 13.75 -12.89
CA ALA A 257 14.49 12.67 -13.22
C ALA A 257 14.49 12.32 -14.72
N ALA A 258 13.30 12.16 -15.32
CA ALA A 258 13.18 11.87 -16.76
C ALA A 258 13.71 13.03 -17.64
N MET A 259 13.48 14.27 -17.24
CA MET A 259 14.03 15.46 -17.92
C MET A 259 15.56 15.55 -17.83
N ASP A 260 16.15 15.00 -16.77
CA ASP A 260 17.59 14.81 -16.60
C ASP A 260 18.12 13.54 -17.28
N HIS A 261 17.34 12.96 -18.20
CA HIS A 261 17.67 11.78 -19.02
C HIS A 261 17.82 10.45 -18.26
N VAL A 262 17.29 10.36 -17.03
CA VAL A 262 17.14 9.08 -16.33
C VAL A 262 16.07 8.24 -17.03
N ASP A 263 16.32 6.94 -17.23
CA ASP A 263 15.32 6.01 -17.77
C ASP A 263 14.27 5.68 -16.70
N VAL A 264 13.23 6.51 -16.62
CA VAL A 264 12.12 6.34 -15.69
C VAL A 264 11.01 5.52 -16.33
N ARG A 265 10.69 4.38 -15.72
CA ARG A 265 9.64 3.47 -16.20
C ARG A 265 8.63 3.17 -15.10
N LEU A 266 7.35 3.19 -15.45
CA LEU A 266 6.24 2.86 -14.55
C LEU A 266 5.44 1.71 -15.15
N LEU A 267 5.43 0.56 -14.47
CA LEU A 267 4.63 -0.60 -14.80
C LEU A 267 3.40 -0.65 -13.89
N VAL A 268 2.22 -0.74 -14.49
CA VAL A 268 0.91 -0.67 -13.81
C VAL A 268 -0.03 -1.75 -14.36
N PRO A 269 -1.06 -2.16 -13.62
CA PRO A 269 -2.02 -3.13 -14.13
C PRO A 269 -2.90 -2.56 -15.26
N SER A 270 -3.12 -3.32 -16.35
CA SER A 270 -4.23 -3.01 -17.26
C SER A 270 -5.57 -3.44 -16.68
N ALA A 271 -5.64 -4.60 -16.03
CA ALA A 271 -6.83 -5.10 -15.35
C ALA A 271 -6.73 -4.81 -13.84
N THR A 272 -7.77 -4.23 -13.23
CA THR A 272 -7.83 -3.93 -11.79
C THR A 272 -9.13 -4.48 -11.21
N ASP A 273 -9.04 -4.93 -9.98
CA ASP A 273 -10.15 -5.25 -9.07
C ASP A 273 -10.95 -4.02 -8.63
N ILE A 274 -10.43 -2.80 -8.78
CA ILE A 274 -11.11 -1.53 -8.45
C ILE A 274 -11.29 -0.66 -9.71
N PRO A 275 -12.40 -0.80 -10.46
CA PRO A 275 -12.58 -0.15 -11.77
C PRO A 275 -12.46 1.38 -11.78
N ILE A 276 -12.85 2.04 -10.68
CA ILE A 276 -12.78 3.50 -10.54
C ILE A 276 -11.33 3.99 -10.51
N VAL A 277 -10.41 3.21 -9.92
CA VAL A 277 -8.99 3.56 -9.81
C VAL A 277 -8.33 3.58 -11.19
N LYS A 278 -8.69 2.66 -12.09
CA LYS A 278 -8.15 2.62 -13.46
C LYS A 278 -8.29 3.93 -14.22
N ALA A 279 -9.45 4.58 -14.12
CA ALA A 279 -9.70 5.86 -14.79
C ALA A 279 -8.83 6.98 -14.20
N LEU A 280 -8.70 7.01 -12.87
CA LEU A 280 -7.88 7.99 -12.16
C LEU A 280 -6.39 7.79 -12.46
N SER A 281 -5.89 6.55 -12.41
CA SER A 281 -4.50 6.23 -12.72
C SER A 281 -4.15 6.67 -14.14
N ARG A 282 -4.98 6.34 -15.14
CA ARG A 282 -4.75 6.76 -16.54
C ARG A 282 -4.74 8.28 -16.72
N ALA A 283 -5.60 9.01 -16.01
CA ALA A 283 -5.57 10.48 -16.02
C ALA A 283 -4.26 11.05 -15.45
N GLY A 284 -3.58 10.30 -14.58
CA GLY A 284 -2.28 10.66 -14.01
C GLY A 284 -1.08 10.39 -14.92
N TYR A 285 -1.23 9.62 -16.01
CA TYR A 285 -0.08 9.23 -16.86
C TYR A 285 0.38 10.35 -17.79
N GLN A 286 -0.53 11.20 -18.27
CA GLN A 286 -0.18 12.20 -19.30
C GLN A 286 0.98 13.12 -18.89
N PRO A 287 1.01 13.74 -17.69
CA PRO A 287 2.14 14.58 -17.29
C PRO A 287 3.48 13.83 -17.16
N LEU A 288 3.43 12.52 -16.93
CA LEU A 288 4.61 11.66 -16.86
C LEU A 288 5.12 11.38 -18.29
N LEU A 289 4.23 10.95 -19.18
CA LEU A 289 4.54 10.67 -20.59
C LEU A 289 5.12 11.92 -21.29
N GLU A 290 4.54 13.09 -21.05
CA GLU A 290 5.02 14.37 -21.60
C GLU A 290 6.44 14.73 -21.12
N ALA A 291 6.88 14.22 -19.97
CA ALA A 291 8.23 14.45 -19.44
C ALA A 291 9.23 13.36 -19.84
N GLY A 292 8.83 12.36 -20.64
CA GLY A 292 9.69 11.26 -21.07
C GLY A 292 9.66 10.02 -20.16
N VAL A 293 8.83 10.00 -19.11
CA VAL A 293 8.59 8.79 -18.32
C VAL A 293 7.84 7.78 -19.18
N ARG A 294 8.31 6.54 -19.23
CA ARG A 294 7.67 5.47 -19.99
C ARG A 294 6.68 4.72 -19.11
N VAL A 295 5.44 4.54 -19.57
CA VAL A 295 4.39 3.85 -18.81
C VAL A 295 3.98 2.58 -19.53
N PHE A 296 3.93 1.46 -18.80
CA PHE A 296 3.57 0.14 -19.31
C PHE A 296 2.36 -0.40 -18.57
N GLU A 297 1.41 -0.98 -19.31
CA GLU A 297 0.27 -1.69 -18.73
C GLU A 297 0.45 -3.20 -18.84
N TRP A 298 0.40 -3.90 -17.71
CA TRP A 298 0.45 -5.37 -17.63
C TRP A 298 -0.74 -6.04 -18.32
N ASN A 299 -0.47 -7.04 -19.15
CA ASN A 299 -1.49 -7.75 -19.94
C ASN A 299 -2.10 -8.97 -19.23
N GLY A 300 -1.56 -9.40 -18.09
CA GLY A 300 -2.10 -10.53 -17.32
C GLY A 300 -3.34 -10.19 -16.49
N THR A 301 -3.78 -11.11 -15.64
CA THR A 301 -5.01 -11.00 -14.84
C THR A 301 -4.99 -9.84 -13.86
N MET A 302 -3.88 -9.67 -13.13
CA MET A 302 -3.63 -8.55 -12.23
C MET A 302 -2.12 -8.44 -11.95
N LEU A 303 -1.62 -7.21 -11.87
CA LEU A 303 -0.32 -6.88 -11.32
C LEU A 303 -0.51 -6.13 -9.99
N HIS A 304 -0.27 -6.82 -8.87
CA HIS A 304 -0.44 -6.32 -7.52
C HIS A 304 0.89 -6.03 -6.79
N ALA A 305 2.03 -6.07 -7.49
CA ALA A 305 3.32 -5.70 -6.91
C ALA A 305 3.42 -4.20 -6.55
N LYS A 306 4.22 -3.89 -5.52
CA LYS A 306 4.66 -2.53 -5.18
C LYS A 306 6.17 -2.55 -5.00
N THR A 307 6.87 -2.34 -6.12
CA THR A 307 8.32 -2.48 -6.16
C THR A 307 8.96 -1.31 -6.87
N ALA A 308 10.22 -1.04 -6.54
CA ALA A 308 11.02 -0.06 -7.23
C ALA A 308 12.47 -0.51 -7.29
N VAL A 309 13.20 -0.14 -8.34
CA VAL A 309 14.64 -0.36 -8.47
C VAL A 309 15.28 0.85 -9.13
N ALA A 310 16.44 1.25 -8.62
CA ALA A 310 17.17 2.42 -9.09
C ALA A 310 18.67 2.12 -9.23
N ASP A 311 19.23 2.50 -10.38
CA ASP A 311 20.66 2.47 -10.71
C ASP A 311 21.37 1.14 -10.40
N GLY A 312 20.68 -0.01 -10.48
CA GLY A 312 21.24 -1.33 -10.15
C GLY A 312 21.83 -1.44 -8.74
N ARG A 313 21.45 -0.56 -7.79
CA ARG A 313 22.04 -0.48 -6.45
C ARG A 313 21.01 -0.47 -5.33
N TRP A 314 19.83 0.06 -5.63
CA TRP A 314 18.78 0.28 -4.66
C TRP A 314 17.51 -0.42 -5.14
N ALA A 315 16.84 -1.11 -4.23
CA ALA A 315 15.53 -1.72 -4.50
C ALA A 315 14.57 -1.53 -3.33
N ARG A 316 13.27 -1.53 -3.64
CA ARG A 316 12.18 -1.58 -2.67
C ARG A 316 11.21 -2.69 -3.02
N VAL A 317 10.80 -3.43 -2.00
CA VAL A 317 9.71 -4.41 -2.04
C VAL A 317 8.86 -4.22 -0.79
N GLY A 318 7.54 -4.15 -0.94
CA GLY A 318 6.67 -3.98 0.21
C GLY A 318 5.20 -3.84 -0.13
N SER A 319 4.45 -3.28 0.82
CA SER A 319 3.01 -3.13 0.72
C SER A 319 2.57 -1.74 0.24
N THR A 320 3.44 -0.72 0.32
CA THR A 320 3.06 0.67 0.00
C THR A 320 2.80 0.88 -1.48
N ASN A 321 1.56 1.22 -1.80
CA ASN A 321 1.22 1.74 -3.13
C ASN A 321 1.63 3.22 -3.28
N LEU A 322 1.90 3.64 -4.50
CA LEU A 322 2.26 5.02 -4.86
C LEU A 322 1.01 5.93 -4.93
N ASN A 323 0.31 6.05 -3.80
CA ASN A 323 -0.87 6.89 -3.65
C ASN A 323 -0.99 7.50 -2.24
N ILE A 324 -1.85 8.50 -2.10
CA ILE A 324 -1.99 9.28 -0.85
C ILE A 324 -2.52 8.44 0.32
N ALA A 325 -3.33 7.42 0.06
CA ALA A 325 -3.88 6.57 1.12
C ALA A 325 -2.76 5.72 1.75
N SER A 326 -1.93 5.07 0.93
CA SER A 326 -0.79 4.30 1.43
C SER A 326 0.28 5.17 2.08
N TRP A 327 0.63 6.32 1.51
CA TRP A 327 1.69 7.17 2.08
C TRP A 327 1.30 7.90 3.37
N LEU A 328 0.01 8.27 3.55
CA LEU A 328 -0.41 9.14 4.65
C LEU A 328 -1.49 8.52 5.56
N GLY A 329 -2.28 7.58 5.05
CA GLY A 329 -3.47 7.08 5.72
C GLY A 329 -3.35 5.68 6.32
N ASN A 330 -2.49 4.82 5.76
CA ASN A 330 -2.42 3.41 6.13
C ASN A 330 -1.16 3.09 6.96
N CYS A 331 -1.23 1.98 7.70
CA CYS A 331 -0.04 1.26 8.10
C CYS A 331 0.50 0.50 6.88
N GLU A 332 1.79 0.67 6.59
CA GLU A 332 2.48 -0.02 5.50
C GLU A 332 3.84 -0.52 5.96
N LEU A 333 4.41 -1.48 5.24
CA LEU A 333 5.72 -2.05 5.53
C LEU A 333 6.46 -2.32 4.23
N ASP A 334 7.67 -1.78 4.14
CA ASP A 334 8.54 -1.93 2.98
C ASP A 334 9.96 -2.27 3.44
N ALA A 335 10.61 -3.14 2.69
CA ALA A 335 12.04 -3.31 2.75
C ALA A 335 12.69 -2.44 1.67
N VAL A 336 13.69 -1.67 2.09
CA VAL A 336 14.52 -0.88 1.20
C VAL A 336 15.92 -1.46 1.24
N ILE A 337 16.35 -2.07 0.15
CA ILE A 337 17.59 -2.85 0.03
C ILE A 337 18.65 -2.03 -0.72
N GLU A 338 19.85 -1.96 -0.16
CA GLU A 338 21.05 -1.39 -0.78
C GLU A 338 22.05 -2.52 -1.08
N ASP A 339 21.88 -3.17 -2.22
CA ASP A 339 22.72 -4.28 -2.68
C ASP A 339 22.66 -4.40 -4.20
N GLU A 340 23.83 -4.48 -4.85
CA GLU A 340 23.93 -4.50 -6.32
C GLU A 340 23.43 -5.82 -6.92
N HIS A 341 23.63 -6.94 -6.23
CA HIS A 341 23.18 -8.24 -6.71
C HIS A 341 21.65 -8.34 -6.67
N PHE A 342 21.06 -8.02 -5.52
CA PHE A 342 19.60 -8.02 -5.36
C PHE A 342 18.91 -7.00 -6.28
N ALA A 343 19.49 -5.82 -6.47
CA ALA A 343 18.96 -4.83 -7.42
C ALA A 343 19.03 -5.35 -8.87
N GLY A 344 20.09 -6.07 -9.25
CA GLY A 344 20.18 -6.76 -10.54
C GLY A 344 19.08 -7.80 -10.75
N GLU A 345 18.78 -8.62 -9.74
CA GLU A 345 17.67 -9.59 -9.80
C GLU A 345 16.31 -8.89 -9.98
N MET A 346 16.11 -7.77 -9.28
CA MET A 346 14.89 -6.94 -9.42
C MET A 346 14.77 -6.32 -10.81
N GLU A 347 15.87 -5.86 -11.41
CA GLU A 347 15.89 -5.34 -12.77
C GLU A 347 15.56 -6.44 -13.79
N GLU A 348 16.13 -7.63 -13.63
CA GLU A 348 15.83 -8.76 -14.49
C GLU A 348 14.35 -9.15 -14.40
N MET A 349 13.82 -9.26 -13.18
CA MET A 349 12.40 -9.52 -12.93
C MET A 349 11.51 -8.45 -13.59
N TYR A 350 11.87 -7.17 -13.47
CA TYR A 350 11.13 -6.07 -14.10
C TYR A 350 11.09 -6.19 -15.62
N LEU A 351 12.23 -6.50 -16.25
CA LEU A 351 12.31 -6.69 -17.70
C LEU A 351 11.51 -7.92 -18.16
N GLN A 352 11.50 -8.99 -17.39
CA GLN A 352 10.63 -10.14 -17.65
C GLN A 352 9.15 -9.76 -17.56
N ASP A 353 8.75 -8.94 -16.59
CA ASP A 353 7.38 -8.45 -16.47
C ASP A 353 6.99 -7.52 -17.64
N LEU A 354 7.94 -6.71 -18.15
CA LEU A 354 7.72 -5.89 -19.35
C LEU A 354 7.43 -6.72 -20.61
N ALA A 355 7.95 -7.94 -20.72
CA ALA A 355 7.69 -8.82 -21.86
C ALA A 355 6.20 -9.19 -22.02
N ASN A 356 5.43 -9.10 -20.92
CA ASN A 356 3.97 -9.30 -20.92
C ASN A 356 3.22 -7.98 -20.65
N SER A 357 3.76 -6.87 -21.13
CA SER A 357 3.17 -5.53 -20.93
C SER A 357 3.08 -4.75 -22.24
N THR A 358 2.18 -3.77 -22.27
CA THR A 358 1.97 -2.87 -23.41
C THR A 358 2.38 -1.46 -23.03
N GLU A 359 3.33 -0.87 -23.76
CA GLU A 359 3.72 0.52 -23.55
C GLU A 359 2.60 1.48 -23.97
N ILE A 360 2.32 2.48 -23.14
CA ILE A 360 1.36 3.55 -23.43
C ILE A 360 2.13 4.71 -24.04
N VAL A 361 1.72 5.11 -25.24
CA VAL A 361 2.34 6.20 -25.99
C VAL A 361 1.36 7.35 -26.22
N LEU A 362 1.87 8.57 -26.33
CA LEU A 362 1.09 9.71 -26.78
C LEU A 362 0.99 9.68 -28.31
N ASP A 363 -0.21 9.89 -28.86
CA ASP A 363 -0.40 10.09 -30.30
C ASP A 363 -0.03 11.53 -30.73
N GLU A 364 -0.02 11.81 -32.04
CA GLU A 364 0.31 13.14 -32.61
C GLU A 364 -0.57 14.29 -32.05
N LYS A 365 -1.71 13.96 -31.44
CA LYS A 365 -2.63 14.93 -30.81
C LYS A 365 -2.51 14.90 -29.28
N HIS A 366 -1.42 14.35 -28.75
CA HIS A 366 -1.14 14.15 -27.33
C HIS A 366 -2.19 13.28 -26.61
N LYS A 367 -2.92 12.41 -27.32
CA LYS A 367 -3.84 11.47 -26.70
C LYS A 367 -3.17 10.13 -26.44
N MET A 368 -3.36 9.59 -25.24
CA MET A 368 -2.81 8.29 -24.85
C MET A 368 -3.38 7.13 -25.68
N ARG A 369 -2.52 6.25 -26.19
CA ARG A 369 -2.88 5.02 -26.92
C ARG A 369 -1.97 3.85 -26.53
N ALA A 370 -2.55 2.66 -26.56
CA ALA A 370 -1.81 1.40 -26.59
C ALA A 370 -1.56 1.00 -28.07
N PRO A 371 -0.31 0.69 -28.49
CA PRO A 371 -0.01 0.18 -29.83
C PRO A 371 -0.77 -1.13 -30.12
N GLY A 372 -1.22 -1.33 -31.36
CA GLY A 372 -1.79 -2.62 -31.82
C GLY A 372 -3.30 -2.86 -31.64
N ARG A 373 -4.07 -1.91 -31.10
CA ARG A 373 -5.54 -2.04 -31.06
C ARG A 373 -6.15 -1.84 -32.48
N PRO A 374 -6.92 -2.79 -33.03
CA PRO A 374 -7.49 -2.64 -34.37
C PRO A 374 -8.43 -1.43 -34.45
N ARG A 375 -8.38 -0.72 -35.58
CA ARG A 375 -9.31 0.36 -35.93
C ARG A 375 -10.72 -0.24 -35.93
N ARG A 376 -11.53 0.02 -34.90
CA ARG A 376 -12.97 -0.25 -35.00
C ARG A 376 -13.52 0.56 -36.18
N PRO A 377 -14.27 -0.05 -37.13
CA PRO A 377 -14.92 0.70 -38.19
C PRO A 377 -15.82 1.76 -37.55
N ARG A 378 -15.73 2.99 -38.05
CA ARG A 378 -16.65 4.06 -37.63
C ARG A 378 -18.06 3.68 -38.10
N PRO A 379 -19.10 3.77 -37.26
CA PRO A 379 -20.46 3.80 -37.77
C PRO A 379 -20.60 5.05 -38.64
N VAL A 380 -21.16 4.88 -39.84
CA VAL A 380 -21.58 5.99 -40.70
C VAL A 380 -22.65 6.77 -39.94
N ALA A 381 -22.35 8.04 -39.63
CA ALA A 381 -23.28 8.95 -38.99
C ALA A 381 -24.10 9.69 -40.06
N THR A 382 -25.41 9.48 -40.06
CA THR A 382 -26.36 10.39 -40.71
C THR A 382 -26.62 11.57 -39.78
N GLY A 383 -26.23 12.75 -40.25
CA GLY A 383 -26.51 14.13 -39.85
C GLY A 383 -27.23 14.45 -38.52
N GLY A 384 -26.60 15.34 -37.74
CA GLY A 384 -27.31 16.27 -36.84
C GLY A 384 -26.61 16.62 -35.53
N GLY A 385 -25.64 17.56 -35.57
CA GLY A 385 -25.40 18.53 -34.49
C GLY A 385 -24.79 18.08 -33.16
N GLY A 386 -23.47 18.24 -33.03
CA GLY A 386 -22.89 19.04 -31.93
C GLY A 386 -22.63 18.40 -30.56
N SER A 387 -21.41 17.85 -30.42
CA SER A 387 -20.59 17.84 -29.19
C SER A 387 -21.09 17.05 -27.98
N ALA A 388 -21.00 15.73 -28.10
CA ALA A 388 -20.99 14.76 -27.02
C ALA A 388 -19.59 14.59 -26.40
N GLY A 389 -19.53 14.27 -25.09
CA GLY A 389 -18.57 13.24 -24.64
C GLY A 389 -17.72 13.48 -23.38
N ARG A 390 -18.31 13.24 -22.20
CA ARG A 390 -17.87 12.23 -21.19
C ARG A 390 -16.53 12.39 -20.41
N ALA A 391 -16.60 12.33 -19.06
CA ALA A 391 -15.53 12.50 -18.06
C ALA A 391 -14.80 11.22 -17.67
N ALA A 392 -13.81 11.16 -16.77
CA ALA A 392 -13.39 11.99 -15.63
C ALA A 392 -11.98 11.95 -14.93
N ALA A 393 -11.68 12.86 -14.00
CA ALA A 393 -10.49 12.95 -13.11
C ALA A 393 -10.73 13.84 -11.84
N GLY A 394 -11.55 13.37 -10.89
CA GLY A 394 -12.00 14.16 -9.73
C GLY A 394 -11.48 13.65 -8.40
N ALA A 395 -10.27 14.12 -8.01
CA ALA A 395 -9.80 14.35 -6.64
C ALA A 395 -8.31 14.73 -6.75
N ILE A 396 -7.81 15.69 -5.96
CA ILE A 396 -6.43 16.27 -6.01
C ILE A 396 -6.23 17.47 -6.97
N ARG A 397 -7.30 18.07 -7.49
CA ARG A 397 -7.21 19.40 -8.16
C ARG A 397 -8.17 20.48 -7.63
N ILE A 398 -8.91 20.20 -6.55
CA ILE A 398 -9.98 21.11 -6.10
C ILE A 398 -9.45 22.47 -5.62
N SER A 399 -8.28 22.55 -4.99
CA SER A 399 -7.81 23.83 -4.44
C SER A 399 -7.28 24.82 -5.48
N ASN A 400 -6.68 24.35 -6.57
CA ASN A 400 -6.12 25.24 -7.61
C ASN A 400 -7.04 25.39 -8.84
N SER A 401 -7.99 24.47 -9.05
CA SER A 401 -8.89 24.52 -10.21
C SER A 401 -10.14 25.37 -9.99
N ILE A 402 -10.59 25.61 -8.75
CA ILE A 402 -11.69 26.54 -8.48
C ILE A 402 -11.27 27.98 -8.80
N GLY A 403 -10.07 28.40 -8.41
CA GLY A 403 -9.55 29.73 -8.71
C GLY A 403 -9.33 29.99 -10.21
N ALA A 404 -8.87 28.98 -10.96
CA ALA A 404 -8.61 29.09 -12.39
C ALA A 404 -9.88 28.96 -13.27
N ALA A 405 -10.97 28.38 -12.76
CA ALA A 405 -12.26 28.36 -13.47
C ALA A 405 -12.97 29.72 -13.47
N PHE A 406 -12.71 30.58 -12.46
CA PHE A 406 -13.18 31.97 -12.42
C PHE A 406 -12.26 32.96 -13.14
N ILE A 407 -10.98 32.61 -13.30
CA ILE A 407 -9.98 33.43 -13.98
C ILE A 407 -9.69 32.78 -15.33
N ASN A 408 -10.46 33.18 -16.33
CA ASN A 408 -10.56 32.67 -17.69
C ASN A 408 -9.22 32.53 -18.46
N ARG A 409 -8.35 31.59 -18.05
CA ARG A 409 -7.01 31.37 -18.62
C ARG A 409 -6.66 29.88 -18.72
N ARG A 410 -7.47 29.08 -19.40
CA ARG A 410 -7.02 27.83 -20.08
C ARG A 410 -8.12 27.17 -20.90
N ILE A 411 -7.71 26.45 -21.94
CA ILE A 411 -8.55 25.56 -22.76
C ILE A 411 -8.54 24.19 -22.07
N PHE A 412 -9.70 23.71 -21.62
CA PHE A 412 -9.82 22.47 -20.85
C PHE A 412 -9.94 21.24 -21.76
N GLU A 413 -9.36 20.11 -21.34
CA GLU A 413 -9.46 18.84 -22.07
C GLU A 413 -10.82 18.14 -21.87
N PRO A 414 -11.24 17.23 -22.79
CA PRO A 414 -12.57 16.58 -22.74
C PRO A 414 -12.87 15.82 -21.43
N ALA A 415 -11.84 15.21 -20.82
CA ALA A 415 -11.97 14.48 -19.57
C ALA A 415 -12.24 15.41 -18.36
N GLU A 416 -11.72 16.64 -18.40
CA GLU A 416 -11.92 17.65 -17.37
C GLU A 416 -13.33 18.25 -17.44
N ALA A 417 -13.89 18.39 -18.64
CA ALA A 417 -15.20 19.00 -18.86
C ALA A 417 -16.37 18.24 -18.21
N HIS A 418 -16.45 16.90 -18.32
CA HIS A 418 -17.59 16.20 -17.70
C HIS A 418 -17.39 15.94 -16.20
N LEU A 419 -16.18 16.10 -15.64
CA LEU A 419 -16.07 16.15 -14.18
C LEU A 419 -16.75 17.39 -13.63
N MET A 420 -16.54 18.51 -14.31
CA MET A 420 -17.18 19.77 -13.97
C MET A 420 -18.69 19.64 -14.17
N PHE A 421 -19.14 18.95 -15.23
CA PHE A 421 -20.56 18.64 -15.45
C PHE A 421 -21.14 17.72 -14.38
N LEU A 422 -20.49 16.59 -14.06
CA LEU A 422 -20.94 15.66 -13.03
C LEU A 422 -20.95 16.33 -11.65
N GLY A 423 -19.90 17.08 -11.31
CA GLY A 423 -19.82 17.89 -10.11
C GLY A 423 -20.94 18.93 -10.05
N GLY A 424 -21.17 19.67 -11.13
CA GLY A 424 -22.28 20.63 -11.24
C GLY A 424 -23.66 19.98 -11.11
N THR A 425 -23.85 18.80 -11.70
CA THR A 425 -25.12 18.06 -11.63
C THR A 425 -25.36 17.50 -10.23
N ILE A 426 -24.31 16.98 -9.58
CA ILE A 426 -24.36 16.55 -8.18
C ILE A 426 -24.67 17.75 -7.27
N LEU A 427 -24.01 18.89 -7.48
CA LEU A 427 -24.29 20.12 -6.72
C LEU A 427 -25.73 20.61 -6.94
N LEU A 428 -26.24 20.56 -8.17
CA LEU A 428 -27.63 20.92 -8.48
C LEU A 428 -28.62 19.93 -7.87
N ALA A 429 -28.35 18.63 -7.93
CA ALA A 429 -29.17 17.60 -7.31
C ALA A 429 -29.18 17.77 -5.78
N LEU A 430 -28.03 18.02 -5.16
CA LEU A 430 -27.91 18.37 -3.74
C LEU A 430 -28.69 19.64 -3.40
N ALA A 431 -28.64 20.67 -4.25
CA ALA A 431 -29.40 21.90 -4.05
C ALA A 431 -30.91 21.66 -4.13
N ILE A 432 -31.39 20.88 -5.10
CA ILE A 432 -32.81 20.49 -5.23
C ILE A 432 -33.23 19.63 -4.02
N LEU A 433 -32.43 18.64 -3.63
CA LEU A 433 -32.70 17.80 -2.47
C LEU A 433 -32.76 18.64 -1.18
N SER A 434 -31.87 19.62 -1.05
CA SER A 434 -31.85 20.56 0.09
C SER A 434 -33.09 21.45 0.11
N ALA A 435 -33.53 21.92 -1.05
CA ALA A 435 -34.67 22.82 -1.18
C ALA A 435 -36.02 22.12 -0.91
N PHE A 436 -36.20 20.90 -1.44
CA PHE A 436 -37.49 20.18 -1.36
C PHE A 436 -37.55 19.17 -0.23
N PHE A 437 -36.42 18.62 0.20
CA PHE A 437 -36.31 17.64 1.28
C PHE A 437 -35.27 18.07 2.32
N PRO A 438 -35.39 19.27 2.93
CA PRO A 438 -34.39 19.78 3.86
C PRO A 438 -34.15 18.82 5.02
N ARG A 439 -35.18 18.09 5.47
CA ARG A 439 -35.09 17.05 6.51
C ARG A 439 -34.17 15.89 6.12
N PHE A 440 -34.12 15.52 4.84
CA PHE A 440 -33.30 14.41 4.35
C PHE A 440 -31.80 14.72 4.42
N LEU A 441 -31.40 15.98 4.36
CA LEU A 441 -30.01 16.40 4.55
C LEU A 441 -29.74 16.87 5.99
N ALA A 442 -30.70 17.58 6.60
CA ALA A 442 -30.57 18.10 7.96
C ALA A 442 -30.49 16.99 9.00
N TYR A 443 -31.30 15.93 8.93
CA TYR A 443 -31.26 14.87 9.94
C TYR A 443 -29.95 14.07 9.93
N PRO A 444 -29.42 13.60 8.78
CA PRO A 444 -28.09 13.00 8.76
C PRO A 444 -27.00 13.95 9.24
N ALA A 445 -27.04 15.23 8.84
CA ALA A 445 -26.06 16.21 9.30
C ALA A 445 -26.13 16.45 10.82
N VAL A 446 -27.33 16.52 11.40
CA VAL A 446 -27.55 16.63 12.85
C VAL A 446 -27.08 15.37 13.56
N LEU A 447 -27.43 14.18 13.06
CA LEU A 447 -27.01 12.90 13.64
C LEU A 447 -25.48 12.75 13.61
N LEU A 448 -24.84 13.08 12.49
CA LEU A 448 -23.38 13.09 12.37
C LEU A 448 -22.78 14.12 13.33
N SER A 449 -23.28 15.35 13.37
CA SER A 449 -22.77 16.39 14.27
C SER A 449 -22.89 16.00 15.74
N LEU A 450 -24.04 15.42 16.12
CA LEU A 450 -24.27 14.92 17.48
C LEU A 450 -23.32 13.76 17.80
N TRP A 451 -23.15 12.82 16.87
CA TRP A 451 -22.23 11.70 17.03
C TRP A 451 -20.78 12.15 17.20
N PHE A 452 -20.29 13.03 16.32
CA PHE A 452 -18.94 13.61 16.43
C PHE A 452 -18.78 14.40 17.73
N SER A 453 -19.78 15.18 18.14
CA SER A 453 -19.75 15.91 19.41
C SER A 453 -19.63 14.96 20.60
N ILE A 454 -20.47 13.91 20.67
CA ILE A 454 -20.41 12.90 21.73
C ILE A 454 -19.06 12.19 21.75
N ALA A 455 -18.54 11.76 20.60
CA ALA A 455 -17.25 11.08 20.49
C ALA A 455 -16.09 11.97 20.95
N LEU A 456 -16.07 13.26 20.56
CA LEU A 456 -15.05 14.22 20.97
C LEU A 456 -15.12 14.52 22.48
N LEU A 457 -16.33 14.67 23.03
CA LEU A 457 -16.53 14.88 24.46
C LEU A 457 -16.08 13.67 25.28
N ASP A 458 -16.46 12.45 24.88
CA ASP A 458 -16.01 11.22 25.54
C ASP A 458 -14.48 11.08 25.53
N ARG A 459 -13.86 11.30 24.35
CA ARG A 459 -12.40 11.27 24.22
C ARG A 459 -11.72 12.34 25.08
N GLY A 460 -12.27 13.56 25.10
CA GLY A 460 -11.79 14.64 25.97
C GLY A 460 -11.85 14.28 27.45
N LEU A 461 -12.95 13.66 27.89
CA LEU A 461 -13.14 13.19 29.26
C LEU A 461 -12.16 12.07 29.64
N LYS A 462 -11.94 11.09 28.77
CA LYS A 462 -10.94 10.01 28.96
C LYS A 462 -9.54 10.59 29.17
N LEU A 463 -9.10 11.47 28.26
CA LEU A 463 -7.79 12.13 28.34
C LEU A 463 -7.65 12.99 29.61
N TRP A 464 -8.71 13.69 30.02
CA TRP A 464 -8.70 14.47 31.26
C TRP A 464 -8.54 13.58 32.50
N ARG A 465 -9.25 12.44 32.55
CA ARG A 465 -9.14 11.45 33.63
C ARG A 465 -7.74 10.85 33.71
N GLU A 466 -7.17 10.43 32.58
CA GLU A 466 -5.81 9.90 32.50
C GLU A 466 -4.77 10.92 32.99
N ARG A 467 -4.85 12.17 32.54
CA ARG A 467 -3.97 13.25 33.03
C ARG A 467 -4.11 13.49 34.53
N ARG A 468 -5.32 13.40 35.07
CA ARG A 468 -5.57 13.57 36.52
C ARG A 468 -4.98 12.41 37.33
N LEU A 469 -5.09 11.18 36.82
CA LEU A 469 -4.47 9.99 37.42
C LEU A 469 -2.94 10.09 37.41
N LEU A 470 -2.35 10.49 36.27
CA LEU A 470 -0.90 10.70 36.13
C LEU A 470 -0.35 11.81 37.01
N ARG A 471 -1.12 12.88 37.26
CA ARG A 471 -0.76 13.93 38.22
C ARG A 471 -0.77 13.39 39.65
N LYS A 472 -1.83 12.68 40.06
CA LYS A 472 -1.92 12.08 41.40
C LYS A 472 -0.81 11.07 41.67
N SER A 473 -0.41 10.26 40.69
CA SER A 473 0.70 9.31 40.86
C SER A 473 2.07 10.01 40.96
N ARG A 474 2.29 11.10 40.20
CA ARG A 474 3.50 11.94 40.35
C ARG A 474 3.58 12.66 41.69
N ASP A 475 2.45 13.12 42.21
CA ASP A 475 2.39 13.81 43.50
C ASP A 475 2.53 12.83 44.68
N ALA A 476 2.17 11.55 44.51
CA ALA A 476 2.37 10.50 45.50
C ALA A 476 3.78 9.86 45.47
N ALA A 477 4.57 10.11 44.41
CA ALA A 477 5.93 9.62 44.26
C ALA A 477 7.01 10.67 44.64
N LYS A 478 6.58 11.88 45.03
CA LYS A 478 7.39 12.91 45.67
C LYS A 478 7.12 12.90 47.16
#